data_AF-A0A7Z9XH49-F1
#
_entry.id   AF-A0A7Z9XH49-F1
#
_cell.length_a   1.000
_cell.length_b   1.000
_cell.length_c   1.000
_cell.angle_alpha   90.00
_cell.angle_beta   90.00
_cell.angle_gamma   90.00
#
_symmetry.space_group_name_H-M   'P 1'
#
loop_
_entity.id
_entity.type
_entity.pdbx_description
1 polymer ?
#
loop_
_entity_poly.entity_id
_entity_poly.type
_entity_poly.pdbx_seq_one_letter_code
_entity_poly.pdbx_strand_id
1 'polypeptide(L)'
;MDTKLSVQEQLDTLPTRPGVYLMKDEAGEVIYVGKAVNLRSRVRSYFHTSARRSPKMRRLVSHIAEVDFIITDSELEALILECNLIKKHRPRYNVRLKDDKRYPYIKVTWQEDFPTVRIVRRM
;
A
#
# COMPACT_ATOMS: atom_id res chain seq x y z
N MET A 1 -15.93 -19.23 18.61
CA MET A 1 -16.57 -18.22 17.74
C MET A 1 -15.60 -17.06 17.67
N ASP A 2 -14.78 -16.98 16.63
CA ASP A 2 -13.88 -15.86 16.41
C ASP A 2 -14.71 -14.67 15.92
N THR A 3 -14.98 -13.73 16.82
CA THR A 3 -15.71 -12.50 16.49
C THR A 3 -14.80 -11.66 15.60
N LYS A 4 -15.06 -11.66 14.30
CA LYS A 4 -14.33 -10.84 13.33
C LYS A 4 -14.56 -9.36 13.67
N LEU A 5 -13.50 -8.65 14.07
CA LEU A 5 -13.54 -7.21 14.36
C LEU A 5 -14.13 -6.46 13.15
N SER A 6 -15.01 -5.50 13.41
CA SER A 6 -15.48 -4.60 12.37
C SER A 6 -14.31 -3.80 11.81
N VAL A 7 -14.39 -3.38 10.55
CA VAL A 7 -13.36 -2.54 9.91
C VAL A 7 -13.08 -1.30 10.77
N GLN A 8 -14.10 -0.74 11.42
CA GLN A 8 -13.95 0.42 12.29
C GLN A 8 -13.06 0.13 13.52
N GLU A 9 -13.24 -1.02 14.17
CA GLU A 9 -12.42 -1.44 15.30
C GLU A 9 -10.99 -1.81 14.85
N GLN A 10 -10.83 -2.40 13.67
CA GLN A 10 -9.50 -2.66 13.08
C GLN A 10 -8.71 -1.35 12.91
N LEU A 11 -9.35 -0.24 12.53
CA LEU A 11 -8.69 1.06 12.36
C LEU A 11 -8.07 1.62 13.64
N ASP A 12 -8.56 1.21 14.82
CA ASP A 12 -8.06 1.66 16.11
C ASP A 12 -6.83 0.88 16.57
N THR A 13 -6.70 -0.37 16.10
CA THR A 13 -5.54 -1.24 16.36
C THR A 13 -4.31 -0.89 15.50
N LEU A 14 -4.49 -0.09 14.44
CA LEU A 14 -3.41 0.21 13.50
C LEU A 14 -2.23 0.94 14.17
N PRO A 15 -0.97 0.54 13.90
CA PRO A 15 0.20 1.19 14.48
C PRO A 15 0.50 2.54 13.81
N THR A 16 1.18 3.42 14.53
CA THR A 16 1.76 4.66 14.00
C THR A 16 3.19 4.44 13.48
N ARG A 17 3.40 3.34 12.74
CA ARG A 17 4.69 2.94 12.16
C ARG A 17 4.62 2.89 10.64
N PRO A 18 5.77 2.94 9.95
CA PRO A 18 5.82 2.67 8.53
C PRO A 18 5.46 1.22 8.22
N GLY A 19 4.91 1.00 7.04
CA GLY A 19 4.54 -0.34 6.58
C GLY A 19 3.64 -0.34 5.36
N VAL A 20 3.11 -1.52 5.06
CA VAL A 20 2.19 -1.77 3.95
C VAL A 20 0.84 -2.21 4.51
N TYR A 21 -0.26 -1.70 3.94
CA TYR A 21 -1.62 -2.14 4.24
C TYR A 21 -2.22 -2.85 3.03
N LEU A 22 -3.06 -3.86 3.30
CA LEU A 22 -3.79 -4.63 2.32
C LEU A 22 -5.28 -4.50 2.64
N MET A 23 -6.08 -4.12 1.65
CA MET A 23 -7.52 -4.07 1.76
C MET A 23 -8.09 -5.28 1.03
N LYS A 24 -8.94 -6.04 1.71
CA LYS A 24 -9.58 -7.24 1.18
C LYS A 24 -11.09 -7.06 1.06
N ASP A 25 -11.69 -7.79 0.13
CA ASP A 25 -13.14 -7.90 0.03
C ASP A 25 -13.73 -9.01 0.91
N GLU A 26 -15.04 -9.19 0.82
CA GLU A 26 -15.78 -10.21 1.59
C GLU A 26 -15.34 -11.65 1.27
N ALA A 27 -14.78 -11.88 0.08
CA ALA A 27 -14.21 -13.17 -0.31
C ALA A 27 -12.76 -13.35 0.20
N GLY A 28 -12.18 -12.33 0.83
CA GLY A 28 -10.79 -12.32 1.29
C GLY A 28 -9.78 -12.01 0.18
N GLU A 29 -10.22 -11.59 -1.00
CA GLU A 29 -9.33 -11.24 -2.11
C GLU A 29 -8.69 -9.87 -1.85
N VAL A 30 -7.37 -9.75 -2.07
CA VAL A 30 -6.66 -8.47 -1.93
C VAL A 30 -7.04 -7.56 -3.11
N ILE A 31 -7.88 -6.56 -2.82
CA ILE A 31 -8.40 -5.63 -3.83
C ILE A 31 -7.55 -4.35 -3.96
N TYR A 32 -6.80 -4.00 -2.91
CA TYR A 32 -5.85 -2.88 -2.92
C TYR A 32 -4.68 -3.09 -1.96
N VAL A 33 -3.51 -2.60 -2.33
CA VAL A 33 -2.29 -2.58 -1.51
C VAL A 33 -1.71 -1.17 -1.55
N GLY A 34 -1.25 -0.64 -0.42
CA GLY A 34 -0.51 0.61 -0.40
C GLY A 34 0.46 0.70 0.76
N LYS A 35 1.48 1.55 0.63
CA LYS A 35 2.41 1.87 1.72
C LYS A 35 2.02 3.12 2.51
N ALA A 36 2.53 3.23 3.73
CA ALA A 36 2.40 4.41 4.56
C ALA A 36 3.64 4.61 5.44
N VAL A 37 3.99 5.86 5.72
CA VAL A 37 4.91 6.21 6.82
C VAL A 37 4.23 6.10 8.19
N ASN A 38 2.90 6.24 8.20
CA ASN A 38 2.04 6.07 9.37
C ASN A 38 0.78 5.32 8.93
N LEU A 39 0.73 4.02 9.24
CA LEU A 39 -0.39 3.14 8.85
C LEU A 39 -1.73 3.65 9.37
N ARG A 40 -1.83 4.00 10.66
CA ARG A 40 -3.06 4.51 11.28
C ARG A 40 -3.63 5.72 10.55
N SER A 41 -2.82 6.76 10.34
CA SER A 41 -3.25 7.98 9.66
C SER A 41 -3.66 7.70 8.21
N ARG A 42 -2.86 6.90 7.49
CA ARG A 42 -3.08 6.65 6.07
C ARG A 42 -4.36 5.86 5.83
N VAL A 43 -4.58 4.77 6.56
CA VAL A 43 -5.76 3.93 6.36
C VAL A 43 -7.03 4.69 6.76
N ARG A 44 -7.02 5.38 7.90
CA ARG A 44 -8.18 6.20 8.34
C ARG A 44 -8.59 7.26 7.31
N SER A 45 -7.64 7.80 6.55
CA SER A 45 -7.94 8.80 5.50
C SER A 45 -8.93 8.30 4.45
N TYR A 46 -8.96 7.00 4.14
CA TYR A 46 -9.93 6.42 3.18
C TYR A 46 -11.36 6.44 3.70
N PHE A 47 -11.56 6.41 5.02
CA PHE A 47 -12.87 6.33 5.66
C PHE A 47 -13.44 7.71 6.02
N HIS A 48 -12.63 8.79 5.96
CA HIS A 48 -13.13 10.15 6.14
C HIS A 48 -14.06 10.60 5.00
N THR A 49 -15.08 11.39 5.35
CA THR A 49 -16.11 11.90 4.43
C THR A 49 -15.54 12.66 3.23
N SER A 50 -14.42 13.37 3.41
CA SER A 50 -13.75 14.12 2.34
C SER A 50 -13.11 13.23 1.27
N ALA A 51 -12.54 12.09 1.66
CA ALA A 51 -11.94 11.12 0.72
C ALA A 51 -13.00 10.39 -0.12
N ARG A 52 -14.22 10.24 0.43
CA ARG A 52 -15.39 9.72 -0.29
C ARG A 52 -15.93 10.68 -1.37
N ARG A 53 -15.31 11.82 -1.64
CA ARG A 53 -15.72 12.70 -2.75
C ARG A 53 -15.45 12.10 -4.13
N SER A 54 -14.40 11.29 -4.29
CA SER A 54 -14.09 10.63 -5.56
C SER A 54 -14.95 9.36 -5.75
N PRO A 55 -15.69 9.21 -6.87
CA PRO A 55 -16.48 8.00 -7.14
C PRO A 55 -15.66 6.71 -7.11
N LYS A 56 -14.39 6.76 -7.58
CA LYS A 56 -13.48 5.61 -7.55
C LYS A 56 -13.13 5.21 -6.12
N MET A 57 -12.90 6.19 -5.24
CA MET A 57 -12.55 5.95 -3.85
C MET A 57 -13.75 5.41 -3.06
N ARG A 58 -14.96 5.95 -3.27
CA ARG A 58 -16.19 5.40 -2.70
C ARG A 58 -16.37 3.94 -3.05
N ARG A 59 -16.17 3.62 -4.33
CA ARG A 59 -16.29 2.24 -4.81
C ARG A 59 -15.23 1.34 -4.20
N LEU A 60 -13.98 1.78 -4.04
CA LEU A 60 -12.98 1.00 -3.31
C LEU A 60 -13.47 0.72 -1.89
N VAL A 61 -13.79 1.77 -1.13
CA VAL A 61 -14.19 1.67 0.29
C VAL A 61 -15.42 0.79 0.49
N SER A 62 -16.38 0.81 -0.42
CA SER A 62 -17.58 -0.02 -0.33
C SER A 62 -17.33 -1.51 -0.52
N HIS A 63 -16.16 -1.93 -1.04
CA HIS A 63 -15.79 -3.34 -1.18
C HIS A 63 -14.80 -3.79 -0.10
N ILE A 64 -14.41 -2.92 0.84
CA ILE A 64 -13.47 -3.31 1.90
C ILE A 64 -14.24 -4.03 3.00
N ALA A 65 -13.93 -5.30 3.21
CA ALA A 65 -14.44 -6.09 4.34
C ALA A 65 -13.40 -6.27 5.45
N GLU A 66 -12.11 -6.19 5.12
CA GLU A 66 -11.01 -6.44 6.06
C GLU A 66 -9.77 -5.61 5.67
N VAL A 67 -9.05 -5.12 6.67
CA VAL A 67 -7.77 -4.42 6.48
C VAL A 67 -6.66 -5.12 7.25
N ASP A 68 -5.64 -5.56 6.52
CA ASP A 68 -4.40 -6.09 7.06
C ASP A 68 -3.27 -5.08 6.95
N PHE A 69 -2.20 -5.30 7.72
CA PHE A 69 -0.98 -4.53 7.62
C PHE A 69 0.27 -5.34 7.97
N ILE A 70 1.40 -4.90 7.43
CA ILE A 70 2.73 -5.40 7.74
C ILE A 70 3.58 -4.19 8.11
N ILE A 71 4.12 -4.18 9.32
CA ILE A 71 5.03 -3.14 9.80
C ILE A 71 6.41 -3.36 9.15
N THR A 72 7.07 -2.27 8.78
CA THR A 72 8.47 -2.28 8.34
C THR A 72 9.30 -1.36 9.23
N ASP A 73 10.63 -1.45 9.11
CA ASP A 73 11.54 -0.61 9.89
C ASP A 73 11.89 0.69 9.17
N SER A 74 11.69 0.73 7.84
CA SER A 74 11.89 1.95 7.04
C SER A 74 10.81 2.15 5.97
N GLU A 75 10.74 3.37 5.43
CA GLU A 75 9.90 3.68 4.26
C GLU A 75 10.38 2.95 3.00
N LEU A 76 11.69 2.74 2.86
CA LEU A 76 12.28 2.02 1.73
C LEU A 76 11.84 0.56 1.72
N GLU A 77 11.86 -0.11 2.88
CA GLU A 77 11.33 -1.47 3.01
C GLU A 77 9.84 -1.53 2.69
N ALA A 78 9.04 -0.57 3.19
CA ALA A 78 7.62 -0.50 2.88
C ALA A 78 7.38 -0.38 1.37
N LEU A 79 8.20 0.41 0.66
CA LEU A 79 8.14 0.54 -0.79
C LEU A 79 8.46 -0.76 -1.51
N ILE A 80 9.54 -1.45 -1.12
CA ILE A 80 9.95 -2.71 -1.74
C ILE A 80 8.86 -3.77 -1.49
N LEU A 81 8.37 -3.88 -0.26
CA LEU A 81 7.34 -4.82 0.12
C LEU A 81 6.01 -4.55 -0.62
N GLU A 82 5.59 -3.28 -0.72
CA GLU A 82 4.41 -2.88 -1.50
C GLU A 82 4.56 -3.31 -2.96
N CYS A 83 5.70 -3.04 -3.58
CA CYS A 83 5.96 -3.45 -4.96
C CYS A 83 5.84 -4.97 -5.13
N ASN A 84 6.37 -5.75 -4.20
CA ASN A 84 6.30 -7.20 -4.24
C ASN A 84 4.87 -7.70 -4.05
N LEU A 85 4.10 -7.12 -3.12
CA LEU A 85 2.70 -7.48 -2.88
C LEU A 85 1.79 -7.09 -4.06
N ILE A 86 2.00 -5.92 -4.67
CA ILE A 86 1.27 -5.53 -5.89
C ILE A 86 1.58 -6.50 -7.03
N LYS A 87 2.85 -6.91 -7.22
CA LYS A 87 3.21 -7.91 -8.23
C LYS A 87 2.59 -9.27 -7.97
N LYS A 88 2.56 -9.70 -6.70
CA LYS A 88 2.02 -10.99 -6.25
C LYS A 88 0.49 -11.06 -6.41
N HIS A 89 -0.22 -10.05 -5.89
CA HIS A 89 -1.68 -10.07 -5.82
C HIS A 89 -2.36 -9.43 -7.04
N ARG A 90 -1.64 -8.60 -7.81
CA ARG A 90 -2.17 -7.79 -8.92
C ARG A 90 -3.55 -7.17 -8.63
N PRO A 91 -3.68 -6.40 -7.52
CA PRO A 91 -4.98 -5.98 -7.03
C PRO A 91 -5.71 -5.11 -8.05
N ARG A 92 -7.01 -5.37 -8.24
CA ARG A 92 -7.83 -4.70 -9.24
C ARG A 92 -7.83 -3.17 -9.11
N TYR A 93 -7.82 -2.64 -7.89
CA TYR A 93 -7.85 -1.19 -7.69
C TYR A 93 -6.47 -0.52 -7.80
N ASN A 94 -5.35 -1.23 -7.57
CA ASN A 94 -4.00 -0.67 -7.79
C ASN A 94 -3.74 -0.31 -9.25
N VAL A 95 -4.28 -1.09 -10.20
CA VAL A 95 -4.17 -0.79 -11.63
C VAL A 95 -5.00 0.44 -12.00
N ARG A 96 -6.21 0.57 -11.43
CA ARG A 96 -7.16 1.65 -11.71
C ARG A 96 -6.83 2.97 -11.00
N LEU A 97 -6.06 2.89 -9.91
CA LEU A 97 -5.66 4.02 -9.04
C LEU A 97 -4.16 4.28 -9.10
N LYS A 98 -3.49 3.87 -10.19
CA LYS A 98 -2.04 3.98 -10.35
C LYS A 98 -1.57 5.40 -10.06
N ASP A 99 -0.98 5.59 -8.89
CA ASP A 99 -0.39 6.85 -8.43
C ASP A 99 1.03 6.89 -9.01
N ASP A 100 1.41 7.99 -9.66
CA ASP A 100 2.62 8.08 -10.49
C ASP A 100 3.91 8.30 -9.67
N LYS A 101 3.86 8.01 -8.37
CA LYS A 101 4.99 8.16 -7.43
C LYS A 101 5.89 6.94 -7.48
N ARG A 102 6.52 6.69 -8.63
CA ARG A 102 7.65 5.76 -8.71
C ARG A 102 8.87 6.42 -8.12
N TYR A 103 9.36 5.89 -7.00
CA TYR A 103 10.65 6.29 -6.47
C TYR A 103 11.74 5.91 -7.48
N PRO A 104 12.56 6.88 -7.93
CA PRO A 104 13.72 6.57 -8.76
C PRO A 104 14.74 5.77 -7.95
N TYR A 105 15.25 4.69 -8.53
CA TYR A 105 16.41 3.99 -7.98
C TYR A 105 17.69 4.63 -8.52
N ILE A 106 18.75 4.61 -7.73
CA ILE A 106 20.10 4.93 -8.19
C ILE A 106 20.82 3.61 -8.46
N LYS A 107 21.19 3.35 -9.71
CA LYS A 107 22.02 2.23 -10.11
C LYS A 107 23.46 2.71 -10.24
N VAL A 108 24.38 1.98 -9.63
CA VAL A 108 25.83 2.18 -9.79
C VAL A 108 26.37 1.01 -10.61
N THR A 109 26.99 1.29 -11.76
CA THR A 109 27.63 0.24 -12.58
C THR A 109 29.02 -0.06 -12.04
N TRP A 110 29.16 -1.15 -11.29
CA TRP A 110 30.46 -1.55 -10.70
C TRP A 110 31.31 -2.43 -11.63
N GLN A 111 30.76 -2.89 -12.76
CA GLN A 111 31.41 -3.81 -13.70
C GLN A 111 32.04 -3.10 -14.91
N GLU A 112 32.00 -1.76 -14.95
CA GLU A 112 32.57 -0.95 -16.01
C GLU A 112 33.86 -0.30 -15.51
N ASP A 113 34.83 -0.05 -16.40
CA ASP A 113 36.13 0.57 -16.05
C ASP A 113 35.97 1.93 -15.34
N PHE A 114 34.83 2.61 -15.57
CA PHE A 114 34.44 3.85 -14.91
C PHE A 114 33.03 3.74 -14.35
N PRO A 115 32.86 3.59 -13.02
CA PRO A 115 31.55 3.45 -12.43
C PRO A 115 30.65 4.65 -12.69
N THR A 116 29.45 4.40 -13.22
CA THR A 116 28.49 5.46 -13.55
C THR A 116 27.27 5.38 -12.65
N VAL A 117 26.82 6.54 -12.16
CA VAL A 117 25.60 6.69 -11.37
C VAL A 117 24.44 7.01 -12.32
N ARG A 118 23.41 6.16 -12.35
CA ARG A 118 22.24 6.35 -13.23
C ARG A 118 20.94 6.28 -12.44
N ILE A 119 20.02 7.20 -12.71
CA ILE A 119 18.66 7.14 -12.19
C ILE A 119 17.86 6.15 -13.04
N VAL A 120 17.37 5.07 -12.44
CA VAL A 120 16.56 4.04 -13.11
C VAL A 120 15.18 3.96 -12.48
N ARG A 121 14.14 3.74 -13.30
CA ARG A 121 12.73 3.60 -12.84
C ARG A 121 12.26 2.13 -12.84
N ARG A 122 13.18 1.21 -13.08
CA ARG A 122 13.06 -0.25 -13.03
C ARG A 122 14.39 -0.78 -12.51
N MET A 123 14.32 -1.70 -11.56
CA MET A 123 15.47 -2.42 -11.05
C MET A 123 15.85 -3.53 -12.04
#